data_AF-A0A2M7MBA9-F1
#
_entry.id   AF-A0A2M7MBA9-F1
#
_cell.length_a   1.000
_cell.length_b   1.000
_cell.length_c   1.000
_cell.angle_alpha   90.00
_cell.angle_beta   90.00
_cell.angle_gamma   90.00
#
_symmetry.space_group_name_H-M   'P 1'
#
loop_
_entity.id
_entity.type
_entity.pdbx_description
1 polymer ?
#
loop_
_entity_poly.entity_id
_entity_poly.type
_entity_poly.pdbx_seq_one_letter_code
_entity_poly.pdbx_strand_id
1 'polypeptide(L)'
;MKNILITYLIILTLGIASMLTGIHYFANIAGFISAIGFMIIFFKETPDTESLTKEAIEKDNRLRRYWYIVFATGLFFSLVFGSFWNSEMGNMA
;
A
#
# COMPACT_ATOMS: atom_id res chain seq x y z
N MET A 1 10.96 -9.22 -3.95
CA MET A 1 10.68 -9.48 -2.52
C MET A 1 11.28 -8.41 -1.62
N LYS A 2 12.61 -8.23 -1.58
CA LYS A 2 13.28 -7.19 -0.76
C LYS A 2 12.66 -5.79 -0.91
N ASN A 3 12.39 -5.36 -2.14
CA ASN A 3 11.84 -4.03 -2.40
C ASN A 3 10.43 -3.85 -1.80
N ILE A 4 9.57 -4.88 -1.85
CA ILE A 4 8.22 -4.81 -1.24
C ILE A 4 8.32 -4.68 0.28
N LEU A 5 9.23 -5.42 0.92
CA LEU A 5 9.46 -5.30 2.36
C LEU A 5 9.94 -3.90 2.74
N ILE A 6 10.84 -3.31 1.95
CA ILE A 6 11.29 -1.93 2.14
C ILE A 6 10.11 -0.96 1.98
N THR A 7 9.32 -1.09 0.91
CA THR A 7 8.12 -0.26 0.69
C THR A 7 7.13 -0.40 1.85
N TYR A 8 6.92 -1.61 2.35
CA TYR A 8 6.04 -1.88 3.47
C TYR A 8 6.55 -1.23 4.77
N LEU A 9 7.85 -1.31 5.03
CA LEU A 9 8.48 -0.67 6.19
C LEU A 9 8.38 0.85 6.12
N ILE A 10 8.54 1.44 4.93
CA ILE A 10 8.34 2.88 4.70
C ILE A 10 6.89 3.27 5.00
N ILE A 11 5.90 2.53 4.47
CA ILE A 11 4.47 2.78 4.72
C ILE A 11 4.15 2.68 6.21
N LEU A 12 4.65 1.66 6.91
CA LEU A 12 4.47 1.51 8.36
C LEU A 12 5.09 2.67 9.12
N THR A 13 6.32 3.06 8.76
CA THR A 13 7.03 4.16 9.44
C THR A 13 6.28 5.48 9.25
N LEU A 14 5.81 5.77 8.04
CA LEU A 14 5.03 6.96 7.73
C LEU A 14 3.66 6.96 8.44
N GLY A 15 2.95 5.83 8.43
CA GLY A 15 1.67 5.69 9.12
C GLY A 15 1.79 5.86 10.64
N ILE A 16 2.78 5.20 11.26
CA ILE A 16 3.05 5.34 12.70
C ILE A 16 3.54 6.75 13.03
N ALA A 17 4.42 7.34 12.21
CA ALA A 17 4.86 8.72 12.41
C ALA A 17 3.68 9.70 12.33
N SER A 18 2.76 9.51 11.39
CA SER A 18 1.51 10.28 11.29
C SER A 18 0.69 10.16 12.57
N MET A 19 0.54 8.94 13.10
CA MET A 19 -0.20 8.67 14.33
C MET A 19 0.44 9.35 15.55
N LEU A 20 1.77 9.34 15.66
CA LEU A 20 2.48 9.91 16.82
C LEU A 20 2.62 11.44 16.75
N THR A 21 2.80 12.00 15.56
CA THR A 21 3.04 13.44 15.38
C THR A 21 1.78 14.23 15.06
N GLY A 22 0.69 13.55 14.69
CA GLY A 22 -0.53 14.18 14.17
C GLY A 22 -0.38 14.75 12.76
N ILE A 23 0.76 14.57 12.09
CA ILE A 23 0.98 15.13 10.75
C ILE A 23 0.33 14.23 9.69
N HIS A 24 -0.91 14.56 9.31
CA HIS A 24 -1.72 13.79 8.35
C HIS A 24 -1.08 13.60 6.98
N TYR A 25 -0.16 14.48 6.58
CA TYR A 25 0.58 14.36 5.32
C TYR A 25 1.35 13.05 5.22
N PHE A 26 1.88 12.52 6.33
CA PHE A 26 2.61 11.25 6.30
C PHE A 26 1.69 10.08 5.99
N ALA A 27 0.49 10.04 6.56
CA ALA A 27 -0.52 9.04 6.24
C ALA A 27 -1.00 9.13 4.78
N ASN A 28 -1.19 10.35 4.26
CA ASN A 28 -1.54 10.56 2.84
C ASN A 28 -0.45 10.06 1.90
N ILE A 29 0.82 10.34 2.20
CA ILE A 29 1.96 9.84 1.41
C ILE A 29 2.02 8.31 1.46
N ALA A 30 1.80 7.71 2.64
CA ALA A 30 1.75 6.25 2.80
C ALA A 30 0.63 5.63 1.93
N GLY A 31 -0.57 6.24 1.95
CA GLY A 31 -1.69 5.87 1.07
C GLY A 31 -1.33 5.96 -0.40
N PHE A 32 -0.75 7.08 -0.82
CA PHE A 32 -0.37 7.33 -2.20
C PHE A 32 0.66 6.31 -2.73
N ILE A 33 1.71 6.03 -1.97
CA ILE A 33 2.72 5.01 -2.32
C ILE A 33 2.05 3.64 -2.50
N SER A 34 1.14 3.29 -1.59
CA SER A 34 0.43 2.02 -1.63
C SER A 34 -0.51 1.91 -2.84
N ALA A 35 -1.17 3.01 -3.23
CA ALA A 35 -2.06 3.08 -4.40
C ALA A 35 -1.27 2.97 -5.72
N ILE A 36 -0.11 3.64 -5.83
CA ILE A 36 0.78 3.46 -6.99
C ILE A 36 1.24 2.01 -7.11
N GLY A 37 1.68 1.42 -5.99
CA GLY A 37 2.11 0.03 -5.96
C GLY A 37 1.02 -0.94 -6.39
N PHE A 38 -0.21 -0.70 -5.93
CA PHE A 38 -1.39 -1.45 -6.38
C PHE A 38 -1.63 -1.28 -7.87
N MET A 39 -1.63 -0.05 -8.41
CA MET A 39 -1.82 0.21 -9.84
C MET A 39 -0.78 -0.52 -10.69
N ILE A 40 0.50 -0.46 -10.32
CA ILE A 40 1.58 -1.13 -11.06
C ILE A 40 1.32 -2.63 -11.16
N ILE A 41 0.80 -3.25 -10.09
CA ILE A 41 0.56 -4.70 -10.05
C ILE A 41 -0.76 -5.09 -10.70
N PHE A 42 -1.78 -4.25 -10.56
CA PHE A 42 -3.09 -4.46 -11.16
C PHE A 42 -3.00 -4.38 -12.69
N PHE A 43 -2.28 -3.39 -13.21
CA PHE A 43 -2.08 -3.21 -14.66
C PHE A 43 -0.91 -4.00 -15.22
N LYS A 44 -0.12 -4.69 -14.39
CA LYS A 44 0.91 -5.61 -14.90
C LYS A 44 0.23 -6.75 -15.64
N GLU A 45 0.44 -6.78 -16.96
CA GLU A 45 0.05 -7.89 -17.83
C GLU A 45 0.40 -9.21 -17.15
N THR A 46 -0.62 -10.05 -16.97
CA THR A 46 -0.43 -11.44 -16.58
C THR A 46 0.23 -12.14 -17.76
N PRO A 47 1.44 -12.70 -17.60
CA PRO A 47 2.05 -13.49 -18.65
C PRO A 47 1.15 -14.66 -19.03
N ASP A 48 1.09 -14.99 -20.33
CA ASP A 48 0.26 -16.09 -20.83
C ASP A 48 0.50 -17.36 -20.01
N THR A 49 -0.54 -17.79 -19.29
CA THR A 49 -0.51 -18.91 -18.35
C THR A 49 -0.12 -20.24 -19.01
N GLU A 50 -0.19 -20.33 -20.34
CA GLU A 50 0.26 -21.50 -21.11
C GLU A 50 1.77 -21.57 -21.30
N SER A 51 2.49 -20.46 -21.18
CA SER A 51 3.94 -20.38 -21.41
C SER A 51 4.81 -20.55 -20.16
N LEU A 52 4.19 -20.61 -18.97
CA LEU A 52 4.88 -20.56 -17.68
C LEU A 52 4.79 -21.88 -16.92
N THR A 53 5.90 -22.26 -16.27
CA THR A 53 5.92 -23.33 -15.28
C THR A 53 5.02 -23.00 -14.08
N LYS A 54 4.42 -24.03 -13.48
CA LYS A 54 3.55 -23.90 -12.29
C LYS A 54 4.18 -23.07 -11.16
N GLU A 55 5.49 -23.21 -10.96
CA GLU A 55 6.25 -22.44 -9.96
C GLU A 55 6.29 -20.93 -10.24
N ALA A 56 6.35 -20.54 -11.52
CA ALA A 56 6.37 -19.14 -11.91
C ALA A 56 5.01 -18.46 -11.65
N ILE A 57 3.91 -19.19 -11.91
CA ILE A 57 2.54 -18.76 -11.62
C ILE A 57 2.36 -18.55 -10.11
N GLU A 58 2.81 -19.50 -9.30
CA GLU A 58 2.70 -19.40 -7.83
C GLU A 58 3.49 -18.22 -7.27
N LYS A 59 4.69 -17.97 -7.80
CA LYS A 59 5.52 -16.83 -7.41
C LYS A 59 4.88 -15.48 -7.74
N ASP A 60 4.25 -15.33 -8.92
CA ASP A 60 3.54 -14.10 -9.29
C ASP A 60 2.31 -13.88 -8.41
N ASN A 61 1.51 -14.94 -8.18
CA ASN A 61 0.36 -14.89 -7.28
C ASN A 61 0.74 -14.47 -5.86
N ARG A 62 1.85 -15.00 -5.34
CA ARG A 62 2.38 -14.62 -4.02
C ARG A 62 2.80 -13.15 -3.98
N LEU A 63 3.42 -12.64 -5.05
CA LEU A 63 3.79 -11.23 -5.16
C LEU A 63 2.57 -10.31 -5.13
N ARG A 64 1.52 -10.67 -5.89
CA ARG A 64 0.25 -9.93 -5.93
C ARG A 64 -0.41 -9.86 -4.55
N ARG A 65 -0.46 -10.99 -3.84
CA ARG A 65 -0.99 -11.05 -2.45
C ARG A 65 -0.25 -10.09 -1.51
N TYR A 66 1.08 -10.04 -1.57
CA TYR A 66 1.82 -9.10 -0.72
C TYR A 66 1.52 -7.64 -1.06
N TRP A 67 1.35 -7.32 -2.33
CA TRP A 67 0.95 -5.96 -2.73
C TRP A 67 -0.46 -5.60 -2.28
N TYR A 68 -1.39 -6.56 -2.23
CA TYR A 68 -2.70 -6.32 -1.64
C TYR A 68 -2.62 -6.01 -0.15
N ILE A 69 -1.74 -6.68 0.59
CA ILE A 69 -1.49 -6.36 2.00
C ILE A 69 -0.92 -4.95 2.13
N VAL A 70 0.12 -4.61 1.35
CA VAL A 70 0.73 -3.27 1.34
C VAL A 70 -0.30 -2.19 1.02
N PHE A 71 -1.15 -2.44 0.01
CA PHE A 71 -2.23 -1.55 -0.38
C PHE A 71 -3.26 -1.37 0.74
N ALA A 72 -3.76 -2.46 1.32
CA ALA A 72 -4.74 -2.41 2.39
C ALA A 72 -4.20 -1.64 3.61
N THR A 73 -2.94 -1.85 3.99
CA THR A 73 -2.31 -1.13 5.10
C THR A 73 -2.14 0.36 4.80
N GLY A 74 -1.67 0.72 3.60
CA GLY A 74 -1.51 2.13 3.21
C GLY A 74 -2.86 2.85 3.10
N LEU A 75 -3.86 2.19 2.53
CA LEU A 75 -5.24 2.67 2.48
C LEU A 75 -5.79 2.89 3.89
N PHE A 76 -5.60 1.94 4.80
CA PHE A 76 -6.00 2.06 6.20
C PHE A 76 -5.37 3.30 6.86
N PHE A 77 -4.04 3.48 6.75
CA PHE A 77 -3.40 4.65 7.34
C PHE A 77 -3.91 5.95 6.75
N SER A 78 -4.03 6.03 5.43
CA SER A 78 -4.50 7.23 4.75
C SER A 78 -5.96 7.56 5.06
N LEU A 79 -6.81 6.56 5.25
CA LEU A 79 -8.19 6.77 5.64
C LEU A 79 -8.29 7.17 7.11
N VAL A 80 -7.59 6.51 8.04
CA VAL A 80 -7.76 6.78 9.47
C VAL A 80 -7.01 8.02 9.94
N PHE A 81 -5.78 8.22 9.45
CA PHE A 81 -4.89 9.29 9.93
C PHE A 81 -4.59 10.34 8.87
N GLY A 82 -5.04 10.17 7.64
CA GLY A 82 -4.88 11.14 6.57
C GLY A 82 -5.89 12.28 6.64
N SER A 83 -5.80 13.19 5.68
CA SER A 83 -6.64 14.39 5.65
C SER A 83 -8.13 14.05 5.43
N PHE A 84 -8.45 12.94 4.78
CA PHE A 84 -9.83 12.57 4.48
C PHE A 84 -10.69 12.39 5.73
N TRP A 85 -10.10 11.87 6.82
CA TRP A 85 -10.79 11.69 8.09
C TRP A 85 -10.58 12.84 9.06
N ASN A 86 -9.38 13.44 9.10
CA ASN A 86 -9.07 14.45 10.10
C ASN A 86 -9.57 15.87 9.76
N SER A 87 -9.50 16.32 8.49
CA SER A 87 -9.85 17.71 8.17
C SER A 87 -11.30 17.91 7.73
N GLU A 88 -11.99 16.86 7.23
CA GLU A 88 -13.34 16.98 6.66
C GLU A 88 -14.40 16.23 7.48
N MET A 89 -14.10 15.04 8.03
CA MET A 89 -15.01 14.32 8.94
C MET A 89 -14.80 14.67 10.42
N GLY A 90 -13.62 15.18 10.76
CA GLY A 90 -13.17 15.45 12.12
C GLY A 90 -13.26 16.92 12.56
N ASN A 91 -14.12 17.73 11.94
CA ASN A 91 -14.36 19.13 12.34
C ASN A 91 -15.11 19.24 13.70
N MET A 92 -14.63 18.50 14.70
CA MET A 92 -14.78 18.81 16.12
C MET A 92 -13.55 19.65 16.53
N ALA A 93 -13.65 20.95 16.22
CA ALA A 93 -12.84 22.11 16.63
C ALA A 93 -12.06 22.80 15.51
#